data_AF-A0A961TKX5-F1
#
_entry.id   AF-A0A961TKX5-F1
#
_cell.length_a   1.000
_cell.length_b   1.000
_cell.length_c   1.000
_cell.angle_alpha   90.00
_cell.angle_beta   90.00
_cell.angle_gamma   90.00
#
_symmetry.space_group_name_H-M   'P 1'
#
loop_
_entity.id
_entity.type
_entity.pdbx_description
1 polymer ?
#
loop_
_entity_poly.entity_id
_entity_poly.type
_entity_poly.pdbx_seq_one_letter_code
_entity_poly.pdbx_strand_id
1 'polypeptide(L)'
;MSFVSSRSGRQPDSPLALNFRRQNATNVVPTSGQKPAQMWSNGRKSFPSWTCERFDRFCRDRFPRATEHHLSALAGIPAATVRKHMTGAAKPGADAMLAYVSVFGPELLAAMMPACDWAERAAHDETRRQIRNQLERIGERI
;
A
#
# COMPACT_ATOMS: atom_id res chain seq x y z
N MET A 1 -12.91 53.55 -33.81
CA MET A 1 -12.78 54.86 -33.15
C MET A 1 -13.98 55.05 -32.23
N SER A 2 -13.72 55.13 -30.91
CA SER A 2 -14.41 55.92 -29.84
C SER A 2 -15.95 55.76 -29.65
N PHE A 3 -16.63 55.70 -28.50
CA PHE A 3 -16.56 56.29 -27.14
C PHE A 3 -17.43 55.37 -26.21
N VAL A 4 -17.03 54.89 -25.03
CA VAL A 4 -17.04 55.51 -23.66
C VAL A 4 -18.41 55.65 -22.96
N SER A 5 -18.55 54.87 -21.86
CA SER A 5 -19.03 55.19 -20.50
C SER A 5 -20.48 55.63 -20.18
N SER A 6 -21.11 54.91 -19.24
CA SER A 6 -21.50 55.38 -17.86
C SER A 6 -22.65 54.51 -17.31
N ARG A 7 -22.45 53.67 -16.30
CA ARG A 7 -22.56 53.89 -14.82
C ARG A 7 -23.99 54.04 -14.26
N SER A 8 -24.19 53.31 -13.15
CA SER A 8 -25.19 53.52 -12.07
C SER A 8 -26.61 52.97 -12.35
N GLY A 9 -27.21 52.09 -11.54
CA GLY A 9 -26.87 51.57 -10.22
C GLY A 9 -28.03 50.75 -9.63
N ARG A 10 -27.79 50.19 -8.43
CA ARG A 10 -28.73 49.64 -7.43
C ARG A 10 -29.28 48.20 -7.60
N GLN A 11 -28.61 47.28 -6.91
CA GLN A 11 -29.24 46.33 -5.96
C GLN A 11 -29.93 47.11 -4.81
N PRO A 12 -30.84 46.56 -3.97
CA PRO A 12 -30.91 45.16 -3.48
C PRO A 12 -32.34 44.57 -3.60
N ASP A 13 -32.61 43.27 -3.41
CA ASP A 13 -32.91 42.68 -2.11
C ASP A 13 -32.92 41.14 -2.17
N SER A 14 -32.06 40.54 -1.34
CA SER A 14 -32.39 39.39 -0.49
C SER A 14 -32.42 37.96 -1.12
N PRO A 15 -32.30 36.89 -0.31
CA PRO A 15 -31.04 36.53 0.37
C PRO A 15 -30.86 35.00 0.37
N LEU A 16 -29.94 34.43 -0.42
CA LEU A 16 -29.46 33.07 -0.16
C LEU A 16 -27.94 33.04 -0.28
N ALA A 17 -27.33 33.63 0.74
CA ALA A 17 -25.91 33.52 1.04
C ALA A 17 -25.57 32.07 1.43
N LEU A 18 -25.14 31.27 0.46
CA LEU A 18 -24.34 30.08 0.74
C LEU A 18 -22.91 30.54 1.06
N ASN A 19 -22.69 30.75 2.36
CA ASN A 19 -21.43 31.13 2.96
C ASN A 19 -20.29 30.16 2.59
N PHE A 20 -19.54 30.50 1.56
CA PHE A 20 -18.17 30.05 1.37
C PHE A 20 -17.29 30.72 2.44
N ARG A 21 -17.29 30.16 3.66
CA ARG A 21 -16.45 30.64 4.76
C ARG A 21 -15.00 30.20 4.53
N ARG A 22 -14.29 30.99 3.73
CA ARG A 22 -12.83 31.14 3.79
C ARG A 22 -12.51 31.88 5.10
N GLN A 23 -11.36 31.52 5.69
CA GLN A 23 -10.64 32.20 6.78
C GLN A 23 -11.04 31.83 8.22
N ASN A 24 -10.20 31.00 8.82
CA ASN A 24 -9.61 31.28 10.14
C ASN A 24 -8.10 31.03 10.01
N ALA A 25 -7.42 31.95 9.32
CA ALA A 25 -5.97 32.12 9.45
C ALA A 25 -5.73 33.11 10.59
N THR A 26 -5.92 32.66 11.83
CA THR A 26 -5.37 33.34 12.98
C THR A 26 -3.87 33.09 12.98
N ASN A 27 -3.12 34.11 12.57
CA ASN A 27 -1.69 34.23 12.79
C ASN A 27 -1.41 34.09 14.30
N VAL A 28 -0.94 32.92 14.72
CA VAL A 28 -0.25 32.76 16.00
C VAL A 28 1.22 32.99 15.71
N VAL A 29 1.72 34.14 16.14
CA VAL A 29 3.15 34.46 16.18
C VAL A 29 3.85 33.39 17.03
N PRO A 30 4.86 32.67 16.52
CA PRO A 30 5.61 31.73 17.36
C PRO A 30 6.53 32.55 18.28
N THR A 31 6.19 32.60 19.57
CA THR A 31 7.10 33.04 20.62
C THR A 31 8.34 32.15 20.59
N SER A 32 9.51 32.78 20.56
CA SER A 32 10.81 32.13 20.58
C SER A 32 10.92 31.13 21.72
N GLY A 33 11.22 29.86 21.41
CA GLY A 33 11.64 28.90 22.44
C GLY A 33 11.21 27.44 22.27
N GLN A 34 10.36 27.07 21.31
CA GLN A 34 9.98 25.66 21.13
C GLN A 34 10.64 25.01 19.91
N LYS A 35 11.46 23.98 20.18
CA LYS A 35 12.09 23.11 19.18
C LYS A 35 11.04 22.49 18.24
N PRO A 36 11.17 22.62 16.90
CA PRO A 36 10.22 22.07 15.93
C PRO A 36 10.43 20.55 15.67
N ALA A 37 10.83 19.78 16.67
CA ALA A 37 11.18 18.37 16.49
C ALA A 37 10.02 17.39 16.69
N GLN A 38 8.87 17.84 17.22
CA GLN A 38 7.73 16.95 17.53
C GLN A 38 6.51 17.08 16.62
N MET A 39 6.54 17.93 15.58
CA MET A 39 5.36 18.11 14.71
C MET A 39 5.15 16.98 13.68
N TRP A 40 6.10 16.05 13.54
CA TRP A 40 6.03 14.96 12.55
C TRP A 40 5.69 13.59 13.16
N SER A 41 5.37 13.50 14.46
CA SER A 41 5.12 12.21 15.13
C SER A 41 3.65 11.79 15.24
N ASN A 42 2.69 12.59 14.74
CA ASN A 42 1.28 12.23 14.83
C ASN A 42 0.78 11.60 13.52
N GLY A 43 0.55 10.28 13.55
CA GLY A 43 -0.36 9.63 12.61
C GLY A 43 0.25 9.00 11.36
N ARG A 44 1.50 8.50 11.40
CA ARG A 44 1.85 7.41 10.48
C ARG A 44 0.98 6.23 10.87
N LYS A 45 -0.14 6.02 10.17
CA LYS A 45 -0.80 4.71 10.11
C LYS A 45 0.34 3.72 9.93
N SER A 46 0.64 2.92 10.94
CA SER A 46 1.73 1.97 10.84
C SER A 46 1.40 1.12 9.63
N PHE A 47 2.19 1.26 8.55
CA PHE A 47 2.14 0.31 7.46
C PHE A 47 2.16 -1.08 8.09
N PRO A 48 1.33 -2.04 7.63
CA PRO A 48 1.30 -3.38 8.20
C PRO A 48 2.75 -3.84 8.35
N SER A 49 3.22 -3.87 9.59
CA SER A 49 4.60 -4.22 9.85
C SER A 49 4.73 -5.65 9.35
N TRP A 50 5.76 -5.93 8.54
CA TRP A 50 6.12 -7.30 8.18
C TRP A 50 5.91 -8.22 9.39
N THR A 51 4.97 -9.17 9.28
CA THR A 51 4.67 -10.13 10.33
C THR A 51 5.28 -11.46 9.91
N CYS A 52 6.38 -11.86 10.56
CA CYS A 52 7.04 -13.13 10.30
C CYS A 52 6.09 -14.32 10.46
N GLU A 53 5.12 -14.24 11.37
CA GLU A 53 4.07 -15.25 11.57
C GLU A 53 3.22 -15.46 10.31
N ARG A 54 2.78 -14.38 9.66
CA ARG A 54 1.99 -14.49 8.42
C ARG A 54 2.82 -15.04 7.28
N PHE A 55 4.08 -14.64 7.20
CA PHE A 55 5.02 -15.17 6.23
C PHE A 55 5.29 -16.67 6.43
N ASP A 56 5.60 -17.09 7.67
CA ASP A 56 5.83 -18.49 8.03
C ASP A 56 4.59 -19.34 7.71
N ARG A 57 3.40 -18.88 8.11
CA ARG A 57 2.14 -19.55 7.79
C ARG A 57 1.94 -19.70 6.29
N PHE A 58 2.04 -18.62 5.52
CA PHE A 58 1.89 -18.64 4.07
C PHE A 58 2.85 -19.65 3.42
N CYS A 59 4.12 -19.62 3.83
CA CYS A 59 5.13 -20.52 3.29
C CYS A 59 4.88 -21.99 3.67
N ARG A 60 4.42 -22.28 4.89
CA ARG A 60 4.10 -23.65 5.34
C ARG A 60 2.83 -24.20 4.69
N ASP A 61 1.84 -23.37 4.45
CA ASP A 61 0.62 -23.76 3.72
C ASP A 61 0.97 -24.20 2.28
N ARG A 62 2.00 -23.58 1.67
CA ARG A 62 2.46 -23.93 0.32
C ARG A 62 3.45 -25.09 0.28
N PHE A 63 4.37 -25.14 1.23
CA PHE A 63 5.42 -26.15 1.33
C PHE A 63 5.43 -26.73 2.75
N PRO A 64 4.65 -27.79 3.03
CA PRO A 64 4.49 -28.34 4.38
C PRO A 64 5.75 -29.05 4.89
N ARG A 65 6.66 -29.45 4.00
CA ARG A 65 7.93 -30.09 4.33
C ARG A 65 9.10 -29.32 3.72
N ALA A 66 10.19 -29.20 4.48
CA ALA A 66 11.42 -28.54 4.04
C ALA A 66 11.19 -27.14 3.42
N THR A 67 10.34 -26.34 4.05
CA THR A 67 9.90 -25.02 3.56
C THR A 67 11.10 -24.12 3.21
N GLU A 68 12.09 -24.05 4.09
CA GLU A 68 13.29 -23.21 3.94
C GLU A 68 14.11 -23.58 2.69
N HIS A 69 14.22 -24.88 2.39
CA HIS A 69 14.97 -25.36 1.22
C HIS A 69 14.23 -25.09 -0.08
N HIS A 70 12.91 -25.28 -0.12
CA HIS A 70 12.10 -24.92 -1.29
C HIS A 70 12.15 -23.43 -1.56
N LEU A 71 11.97 -22.61 -0.52
CA LEU A 71 12.10 -21.15 -0.63
C LEU A 71 13.49 -20.73 -1.07
N SER A 72 14.53 -21.41 -0.59
CA SER A 72 15.90 -21.13 -1.00
C SER A 72 16.12 -21.39 -2.49
N ALA A 73 15.62 -22.52 -2.98
CA ALA A 73 15.72 -22.89 -4.39
C ALA A 73 14.91 -21.93 -5.29
N LEU A 74 13.74 -21.48 -4.84
CA LEU A 74 12.88 -20.59 -5.64
C LEU A 74 13.34 -19.13 -5.63
N ALA A 75 13.64 -18.59 -4.45
CA ALA A 75 13.96 -17.17 -4.30
C ALA A 75 15.46 -16.87 -4.46
N GLY A 76 16.32 -17.90 -4.54
CA GLY A 76 17.77 -17.73 -4.61
C GLY A 76 18.40 -17.21 -3.30
N ILE A 77 17.67 -17.25 -2.18
CA ILE A 77 18.11 -16.79 -0.87
C ILE A 77 18.64 -17.98 -0.08
N PRO A 78 19.76 -17.90 0.66
CA PRO A 78 20.24 -19.02 1.47
C PRO A 78 19.20 -19.50 2.49
N ALA A 79 18.99 -20.82 2.60
CA ALA A 79 17.99 -21.41 3.50
C ALA A 79 18.12 -20.93 4.96
N ALA A 80 19.34 -20.74 5.46
CA ALA A 80 19.58 -20.17 6.78
C ALA A 80 19.05 -18.73 6.94
N THR A 81 19.13 -17.92 5.88
CA THR A 81 18.58 -16.56 5.86
C THR A 81 17.05 -16.60 5.79
N VAL A 82 16.50 -17.49 4.97
CA VAL A 82 15.04 -17.71 4.90
C VAL A 82 14.49 -18.12 6.27
N ARG A 83 15.16 -19.05 6.96
CA ARG A 83 14.81 -19.47 8.32
C ARG A 83 14.74 -18.29 9.28
N LYS A 84 15.74 -17.39 9.24
CA LYS A 84 15.77 -16.18 10.08
C LYS A 84 14.58 -15.25 9.79
N HIS A 85 14.15 -15.14 8.53
CA HIS A 85 12.97 -14.35 8.17
C HIS A 85 11.67 -14.99 8.67
N MET A 86 11.55 -16.31 8.56
CA MET A 86 10.38 -17.06 9.03
C MET A 86 10.26 -17.03 10.56
N THR A 87 11.37 -17.19 11.29
CA THR A 87 11.36 -17.14 12.76
C THR A 87 11.29 -15.72 13.32
N GLY A 88 11.38 -14.69 12.47
CA GLY A 88 11.44 -13.30 12.90
C GLY A 88 12.77 -12.88 13.53
N ALA A 89 13.80 -13.74 13.48
CA ALA A 89 15.15 -13.41 13.94
C ALA A 89 15.83 -12.32 13.10
N ALA A 90 15.38 -12.13 11.85
CA ALA A 90 15.78 -11.02 10.99
C ALA A 90 14.59 -10.54 10.15
N LYS A 91 14.55 -9.23 9.88
CA LYS A 91 13.59 -8.66 8.92
C LYS A 91 14.20 -8.75 7.50
N PRO A 92 13.44 -9.20 6.50
CA PRO A 92 13.93 -9.18 5.12
C PRO A 92 14.19 -7.74 4.67
N GLY A 93 15.34 -7.54 4.03
CA GLY A 93 15.63 -6.30 3.30
C GLY A 93 14.77 -6.17 2.04
N ALA A 94 14.87 -5.02 1.36
CA ALA A 94 14.10 -4.76 0.14
C ALA A 94 14.37 -5.80 -0.96
N ASP A 95 15.62 -6.21 -1.15
CA ASP A 95 15.98 -7.20 -2.18
C ASP A 95 15.38 -8.57 -1.89
N ALA A 96 15.44 -9.02 -0.63
CA ALA A 96 14.84 -10.27 -0.21
C ALA A 96 13.30 -10.23 -0.37
N MET A 97 12.68 -9.09 -0.04
CA MET A 97 11.25 -8.88 -0.27
C MET A 97 10.89 -9.00 -1.75
N LEU A 98 11.63 -8.33 -2.63
CA LEU A 98 11.39 -8.38 -4.06
C LEU A 98 11.59 -9.79 -4.62
N ALA A 99 12.57 -10.54 -4.11
CA ALA A 99 12.78 -11.95 -4.49
C ALA A 99 11.63 -12.86 -4.03
N TYR A 100 11.04 -12.64 -2.85
CA TYR A 100 9.84 -13.39 -2.46
C TYR A 100 8.62 -13.01 -3.31
N VAL A 101 8.44 -11.71 -3.59
CA VAL A 101 7.34 -11.23 -4.43
C VAL A 101 7.48 -11.69 -5.88
N SER A 102 8.68 -11.83 -6.43
CA SER A 102 8.86 -12.36 -7.78
C SER A 102 8.49 -13.84 -7.90
N VAL A 103 8.69 -14.61 -6.83
CA VAL A 103 8.34 -16.05 -6.78
C VAL A 103 6.84 -16.27 -6.52
N PHE A 104 6.28 -15.56 -5.55
CA PHE A 104 4.91 -15.79 -5.07
C PHE A 104 3.90 -14.82 -5.64
N GLY A 105 4.36 -13.76 -6.29
CA GLY A 105 3.51 -12.73 -6.86
C GLY A 105 2.70 -11.96 -5.81
N PRO A 106 1.52 -11.45 -6.20
CA PRO A 106 0.67 -10.63 -5.34
C PRO A 106 0.01 -11.42 -4.20
N GLU A 107 -0.07 -12.75 -4.28
CA GLU A 107 -0.66 -13.59 -3.22
C GLU A 107 0.08 -13.43 -1.89
N LEU A 108 1.42 -13.37 -1.95
CA LEU A 108 2.24 -13.11 -0.78
C LEU A 108 1.90 -11.75 -0.15
N LEU A 109 1.77 -10.72 -0.98
CA LEU A 109 1.46 -9.38 -0.51
C LEU A 109 0.07 -9.30 0.11
N ALA A 110 -0.92 -9.98 -0.47
CA ALA A 110 -2.27 -10.10 0.11
C ALA A 110 -2.25 -10.82 1.46
N ALA A 111 -1.53 -11.94 1.58
CA ALA A 111 -1.41 -12.69 2.84
C ALA A 111 -0.77 -11.86 3.96
N MET A 112 0.22 -11.04 3.59
CA MET A 112 0.98 -10.21 4.54
C MET A 112 0.33 -8.86 4.86
N MET A 113 -0.44 -8.31 3.94
CA MET A 113 -1.08 -7.00 4.05
C MET A 113 -2.60 -7.11 3.82
N PRO A 114 -3.36 -7.72 4.75
CA PRO A 114 -4.80 -7.93 4.60
C PRO A 114 -5.63 -6.63 4.62
N ALA A 115 -5.04 -5.50 4.99
CA ALA A 115 -5.71 -4.19 4.95
C ALA A 115 -5.50 -3.46 3.61
N CYS A 116 -5.02 -4.17 2.59
CA CYS A 116 -4.53 -3.60 1.35
C CYS A 116 -5.33 -4.12 0.16
N ASP A 117 -6.47 -3.47 -0.11
CA ASP A 117 -7.45 -3.89 -1.11
C ASP A 117 -6.85 -4.11 -2.51
N TRP A 118 -5.80 -3.35 -2.88
CA TRP A 118 -5.17 -3.53 -4.19
C TRP A 118 -4.41 -4.86 -4.28
N ALA A 119 -3.79 -5.32 -3.19
CA ALA A 119 -3.02 -6.56 -3.16
C ALA A 119 -3.95 -7.77 -3.26
N GLU A 120 -5.10 -7.72 -2.57
CA GLU A 120 -6.14 -8.75 -2.68
C GLU A 120 -6.72 -8.82 -4.10
N ARG A 121 -7.05 -7.67 -4.71
CA ARG A 121 -7.53 -7.63 -6.09
C ARG A 121 -6.49 -8.21 -7.07
N ALA A 122 -5.23 -7.82 -6.90
CA ALA A 122 -4.14 -8.33 -7.73
C ALA A 122 -3.97 -9.86 -7.57
N ALA A 123 -4.09 -10.39 -6.34
CA ALA A 123 -4.07 -11.82 -6.09
C ALA A 123 -5.24 -12.54 -6.79
N HIS A 124 -6.46 -12.02 -6.66
CA HIS A 124 -7.64 -12.58 -7.33
C HIS A 124 -7.52 -12.57 -8.86
N ASP A 125 -7.03 -11.48 -9.44
CA ASP A 125 -6.85 -11.38 -10.89
C ASP A 125 -5.77 -12.33 -11.39
N GLU A 126 -4.70 -12.55 -10.62
CA GLU A 126 -3.67 -13.54 -10.94
C GLU A 126 -4.23 -14.96 -10.90
N THR A 127 -5.00 -15.32 -9.85
CA THR A 127 -5.68 -16.62 -9.79
C THR A 127 -6.61 -16.83 -10.99
N ARG A 128 -7.38 -15.80 -11.39
CA ARG A 128 -8.26 -15.87 -12.58
C ARG A 128 -7.47 -16.10 -13.87
N ARG A 129 -6.30 -15.46 -14.03
CA ARG A 129 -5.43 -15.67 -15.20
C ARG A 129 -4.89 -17.10 -15.21
N GLN A 130 -4.44 -17.62 -14.08
CA GLN A 130 -3.95 -18.99 -13.98
C GLN A 130 -5.02 -20.01 -14.36
N ILE A 131 -6.24 -19.85 -13.83
CA ILE A 131 -7.37 -20.72 -14.17
C ILE A 131 -7.70 -20.64 -15.68
N ARG A 132 -7.72 -19.43 -16.25
CA ARG A 132 -7.96 -19.25 -17.68
C ARG A 132 -6.91 -19.97 -18.53
N ASN A 133 -5.64 -19.78 -18.21
CA ASN A 133 -4.53 -20.42 -18.92
C ASN A 133 -4.59 -21.96 -18.80
N GLN A 134 -5.06 -22.49 -17.65
CA GLN A 134 -5.27 -23.92 -17.48
C GLN A 134 -6.42 -24.45 -18.34
N LEU A 135 -7.54 -23.72 -18.43
CA LEU A 135 -8.67 -24.08 -19.27
C LEU A 135 -8.30 -24.08 -20.75
N GLU A 136 -7.55 -23.07 -21.22
CA GLU A 136 -7.04 -23.00 -22.59
C GLU A 136 -6.15 -24.20 -22.92
N ARG A 137 -5.20 -24.55 -22.03
CA ARG A 137 -4.32 -25.72 -22.20
C ARG A 137 -5.06 -27.05 -22.24
N ILE A 138 -6.19 -27.17 -21.56
CA ILE A 138 -7.04 -28.38 -21.59
C ILE A 138 -7.87 -28.40 -22.87
N GLY A 139 -8.43 -27.26 -23.27
CA GLY A 139 -9.25 -27.13 -24.47
C GLY A 139 -8.46 -27.35 -25.77
N GLU A 140 -7.17 -27.00 -25.81
CA GLU A 140 -6.28 -27.24 -26.97
C GLU A 140 -5.91 -28.73 -27.16
N ARG A 141 -6.23 -29.59 -26.18
CA ARG A 141 -5.79 -30.99 -26.14
C ARG A 141 -6.89 -32.00 -26.47
N ILE A 142 -8.12 -31.52 -26.74
CA ILE A 142 -9.31 -32.29 -27.14
C ILE A 142 -9.62 -31.97 -28.60
#